data_AF-A0A2H5V448-F1
#
_entry.id   AF-A0A2H5V448-F1
#
_cell.length_a   1.000
_cell.length_b   1.000
_cell.length_c   1.000
_cell.angle_alpha   90.00
_cell.angle_beta   90.00
_cell.angle_gamma   90.00
#
_symmetry.space_group_name_H-M   'P 1'
#
loop_
_entity.id
_entity.type
_entity.pdbx_description
1 polymer ?
#
loop_
_entity_poly.entity_id
_entity_poly.type
_entity_poly.pdbx_seq_one_letter_code
_entity_poly.pdbx_strand_id
1 'polypeptide(L)'
;MHLKRLAAPSIYKIPRKGYKFAPRPEPGRHPLEESIPLAVIVRDYLGFAATYAEAKKIVHLGKILVDGEVITEPRFGVGLMDVITVPSVGKNYRVLPRFKRGLELLEIGDDEAKVKPCQVKRKQHVKGGNIQFTLHDGRNLQFPPNSSEVSSIRTGDTFVIELPSQEVKGVIKRVEGSYCLITSGSRMGLHGRLISMDAERRYPAKRHAVIESSMGRITTILDYFMPVGEDKPWIALF
;
A
#
# COMPACT_ATOMS: atom_id res chain seq x y z
N MET A 1 -16.40 -4.20 19.08
CA MET A 1 -16.18 -5.27 18.08
C MET A 1 -14.81 -5.91 18.33
N HIS A 2 -14.69 -7.24 18.39
CA HIS A 2 -13.46 -7.93 18.79
C HIS A 2 -12.87 -8.77 17.65
N LEU A 3 -11.54 -8.91 17.61
CA LEU A 3 -10.81 -9.79 16.70
C LEU A 3 -10.01 -10.82 17.51
N LYS A 4 -10.33 -12.12 17.34
CA LYS A 4 -9.52 -13.18 17.93
C LYS A 4 -8.14 -13.16 17.27
N ARG A 5 -7.08 -13.29 18.06
CA ARG A 5 -5.69 -13.22 17.57
C ARG A 5 -5.35 -14.34 16.59
N LEU A 6 -5.94 -15.51 16.79
CA LEU A 6 -5.82 -16.65 15.86
C LEU A 6 -6.39 -16.35 14.47
N ALA A 7 -7.43 -15.51 14.41
CA ALA A 7 -8.11 -15.09 13.18
C ALA A 7 -7.57 -13.75 12.64
N ALA A 8 -6.48 -13.22 13.22
CA ALA A 8 -5.84 -12.03 12.68
C ALA A 8 -5.28 -12.32 11.27
N PRO A 9 -5.24 -11.33 10.38
CA PRO A 9 -4.65 -11.46 9.05
C PRO A 9 -3.21 -12.00 9.11
N SER A 10 -2.81 -12.78 8.09
CA SER A 10 -1.45 -13.33 7.98
C SER A 10 -0.38 -12.24 7.81
N ILE A 11 -0.78 -11.06 7.33
CA ILE A 11 0.08 -9.88 7.22
C ILE A 11 0.55 -9.33 8.57
N TYR A 12 -0.07 -9.72 9.71
CA TYR A 12 0.35 -9.22 11.03
C TYR A 12 1.51 -10.06 11.54
N LYS A 13 2.66 -9.43 11.75
CA LYS A 13 3.79 -10.04 12.44
C LYS A 13 3.58 -10.04 13.97
N ILE A 14 2.54 -10.74 14.43
CA ILE A 14 2.22 -10.89 15.85
C ILE A 14 2.21 -12.36 16.28
N PRO A 15 2.69 -12.70 17.49
CA PRO A 15 2.62 -14.07 17.99
C PRO A 15 1.16 -14.48 18.20
N ARG A 16 0.65 -15.48 17.48
CA ARG A 16 -0.79 -15.84 17.47
C ARG A 16 -1.29 -16.50 18.75
N LYS A 17 -0.41 -17.22 19.46
CA LYS A 17 -0.76 -18.01 20.65
C LYS A 17 -0.52 -17.29 21.98
N GLY A 18 0.07 -16.08 21.97
CA GLY A 18 0.41 -15.37 23.21
C GLY A 18 -0.80 -14.80 23.95
N TYR A 19 -1.83 -14.36 23.23
CA TYR A 19 -3.01 -13.71 23.81
C TYR A 19 -4.27 -14.06 23.02
N LYS A 20 -5.44 -13.91 23.65
CA LYS A 20 -6.74 -14.25 23.05
C LYS A 20 -7.15 -13.29 21.92
N PHE A 21 -6.85 -12.00 22.06
CA PHE A 21 -7.33 -10.94 21.18
C PHE A 21 -6.20 -10.17 20.50
N ALA A 22 -6.48 -9.66 19.30
CA ALA A 22 -5.66 -8.69 18.59
C ALA A 22 -6.42 -7.36 18.44
N PRO A 23 -5.73 -6.22 18.36
CA PRO A 23 -6.35 -4.98 17.95
C PRO A 23 -6.95 -5.15 16.55
N ARG A 24 -8.26 -4.88 16.43
CA ARG A 24 -8.94 -4.82 15.13
C ARG A 24 -8.76 -3.40 14.57
N PRO A 25 -8.22 -3.23 13.35
CA PRO A 25 -8.26 -1.95 12.65
C PRO A 25 -9.66 -1.37 12.60
N GLU A 26 -9.74 -0.06 12.79
CA GLU A 26 -10.94 0.69 12.48
C GLU A 26 -11.14 0.77 10.95
N PRO A 27 -12.40 0.87 10.47
CA PRO A 27 -12.66 1.15 9.07
C PRO A 27 -11.96 2.45 8.65
N GLY A 28 -11.21 2.41 7.54
CA GLY A 28 -10.39 3.53 7.11
C GLY A 28 -9.88 3.34 5.69
N ARG A 29 -8.67 3.84 5.44
CA ARG A 29 -8.01 3.84 4.11
C ARG A 29 -7.89 2.45 3.49
N HIS A 30 -7.52 1.48 4.32
CA HIS A 30 -7.18 0.13 3.87
C HIS A 30 -8.12 -0.92 4.47
N PRO A 31 -8.46 -2.00 3.73
CA PRO A 31 -9.24 -3.13 4.26
C PRO A 31 -8.56 -3.80 5.46
N LEU A 32 -9.36 -4.51 6.27
CA LEU A 32 -8.86 -5.28 7.43
C LEU A 32 -7.73 -6.25 7.06
N GLU A 33 -7.85 -6.90 5.91
CA GLU A 33 -6.92 -7.94 5.45
C GLU A 33 -5.60 -7.37 4.91
N GLU A 34 -5.57 -6.07 4.62
CA GLU A 34 -4.44 -5.36 3.99
C GLU A 34 -3.88 -4.25 4.90
N SER A 35 -4.35 -4.12 6.14
CA SER A 35 -3.97 -3.04 7.06
C SER A 35 -3.54 -3.53 8.43
N ILE A 36 -2.51 -2.90 8.99
CA ILE A 36 -1.98 -3.16 10.32
C ILE A 36 -2.37 -1.98 11.24
N PRO A 37 -2.88 -2.23 12.46
CA PRO A 37 -3.17 -1.18 13.42
C PRO A 37 -1.90 -0.42 13.81
N LEU A 38 -1.97 0.90 13.88
CA LEU A 38 -0.83 1.76 14.22
C LEU A 38 -0.16 1.38 15.55
N ALA A 39 -0.94 1.04 16.58
CA ALA A 39 -0.39 0.60 17.87
C ALA A 39 0.41 -0.72 17.79
N VAL A 40 0.07 -1.61 16.86
CA VAL A 40 0.85 -2.83 16.59
C VAL A 40 2.18 -2.46 15.92
N ILE A 41 2.16 -1.50 15.01
CA ILE A 41 3.37 -0.99 14.35
C ILE A 41 4.35 -0.40 15.37
N VAL A 42 3.87 0.48 16.25
CA VAL A 42 4.69 1.13 17.28
C VAL A 42 5.34 0.13 18.24
N ARG A 43 4.58 -0.89 18.64
CA ARG A 43 5.04 -1.89 19.62
C ARG A 43 5.90 -2.98 18.99
N ASP A 44 5.38 -3.66 17.97
CA ASP A 44 5.96 -4.91 17.45
C ASP A 44 6.93 -4.69 16.27
N TYR A 45 6.77 -3.61 15.50
CA TYR A 45 7.65 -3.34 14.34
C TYR A 45 8.75 -2.35 14.68
N LEU A 46 8.40 -1.22 15.30
CA LEU A 46 9.36 -0.16 15.67
C LEU A 46 10.01 -0.39 17.04
N GLY A 47 9.36 -1.14 17.94
CA GLY A 47 9.90 -1.42 19.27
C GLY A 47 9.95 -0.23 20.22
N PHE A 48 9.20 0.85 19.95
CA PHE A 48 9.19 2.05 20.80
C PHE A 48 8.38 1.91 22.09
N ALA A 49 7.61 0.82 22.21
CA ALA A 49 6.81 0.52 23.38
C ALA A 49 6.92 -0.98 23.70
N ALA A 50 6.99 -1.31 24.99
CA ALA A 50 6.93 -2.70 25.44
C ALA A 50 5.48 -3.16 25.60
N THR A 51 4.61 -2.26 26.07
CA THR A 51 3.20 -2.57 26.33
C THR A 51 2.25 -1.91 25.33
N TYR A 52 1.06 -2.49 25.15
CA TYR A 52 0.02 -1.88 24.33
C TYR A 52 -0.50 -0.55 24.90
N ALA A 53 -0.42 -0.38 26.23
CA ALA A 53 -0.82 0.86 26.89
C ALA A 53 0.15 2.01 26.58
N GLU A 54 1.46 1.75 26.57
CA GLU A 54 2.47 2.70 26.12
C GLU A 54 2.30 3.05 24.64
N ALA A 55 2.14 2.05 23.77
CA ALA A 55 1.93 2.27 22.34
C ALA A 55 0.71 3.16 22.09
N LYS A 56 -0.39 2.93 22.80
CA LYS A 56 -1.57 3.80 22.77
C LYS A 56 -1.23 5.22 23.17
N LYS A 57 -0.52 5.43 24.28
CA LYS A 57 -0.14 6.78 24.74
C LYS A 57 0.70 7.51 23.69
N ILE A 58 1.68 6.83 23.08
CA ILE A 58 2.53 7.42 22.02
C ILE A 58 1.67 7.91 20.85
N VAL A 59 0.72 7.09 20.40
CA VAL A 59 -0.18 7.46 19.29
C VAL A 59 -1.10 8.63 19.69
N HIS A 60 -1.71 8.61 20.87
CA HIS A 60 -2.59 9.70 21.33
C HIS A 60 -1.85 11.03 21.50
N LEU A 61 -0.55 11.00 21.83
CA LEU A 61 0.29 12.19 21.90
C LEU A 61 0.62 12.79 20.52
N GLY A 62 0.16 12.17 19.42
CA GLY A 62 0.36 12.70 18.07
C GLY A 62 1.81 12.65 17.58
N LYS A 63 2.63 11.74 18.14
CA LYS A 63 4.06 11.62 17.81
C LYS A 63 4.35 10.91 16.49
N ILE A 64 3.31 10.46 15.79
CA ILE A 64 3.43 9.65 14.58
C ILE A 64 2.53 10.25 13.51
N LEU A 65 3.12 10.43 12.33
CA LEU A 65 2.41 10.90 11.16
C LEU A 65 2.28 9.75 10.17
N VAL A 66 1.12 9.67 9.52
CA VAL A 66 0.86 8.75 8.41
C VAL A 66 0.49 9.57 7.19
N ASP A 67 1.25 9.41 6.12
CA ASP A 67 1.15 10.21 4.90
C ASP A 67 1.23 11.73 5.14
N GLY A 68 1.96 12.17 6.17
CA GLY A 68 2.09 13.58 6.55
C GLY A 68 1.00 14.12 7.49
N GLU A 69 0.00 13.31 7.87
CA GLU A 69 -1.04 13.71 8.83
C GLU A 69 -0.81 13.09 10.21
N VAL A 70 -1.04 13.88 11.27
CA VAL A 70 -0.94 13.39 12.65
C VAL A 70 -2.11 12.45 12.95
N ILE A 71 -1.80 11.20 13.31
CA ILE A 71 -2.81 10.19 13.64
C ILE A 71 -2.84 9.96 15.15
N THR A 72 -4.02 10.14 15.75
CA THR A 72 -4.24 9.96 17.19
C THR A 72 -5.00 8.68 17.53
N GLU A 73 -5.58 7.98 16.55
CA GLU A 73 -6.31 6.72 16.75
C GLU A 73 -5.34 5.51 16.73
N PRO A 74 -5.19 4.77 17.84
CA PRO A 74 -4.28 3.61 17.90
C PRO A 74 -4.65 2.45 16.97
N ARG A 75 -5.93 2.33 16.61
CA ARG A 75 -6.43 1.29 15.71
C ARG A 75 -6.54 1.75 14.25
N PHE A 76 -5.97 2.92 13.92
CA PHE A 76 -5.88 3.35 12.54
C PHE A 76 -5.13 2.30 11.72
N GLY A 77 -5.74 1.85 10.62
CA GLY A 77 -5.19 0.84 9.74
C GLY A 77 -4.21 1.45 8.75
N VAL A 78 -2.92 1.17 8.92
CA VAL A 78 -1.87 1.54 7.98
C VAL A 78 -1.64 0.38 7.02
N GLY A 79 -1.63 0.66 5.72
CA GLY A 79 -1.57 -0.36 4.67
C GLY A 79 -0.42 -0.14 3.70
N LEU A 80 -0.55 -0.79 2.55
CA LEU A 80 0.44 -0.78 1.47
C LEU A 80 0.80 0.65 1.04
N MET A 81 2.09 0.91 0.80
CA MET A 81 2.67 2.19 0.35
C MET A 81 2.52 3.37 1.32
N ASP A 82 1.83 3.23 2.45
CA ASP A 82 1.73 4.32 3.43
C ASP A 82 3.10 4.67 3.98
N VAL A 83 3.33 5.98 4.17
CA VAL A 83 4.56 6.51 4.77
C VAL A 83 4.29 6.85 6.23
N ILE A 84 5.09 6.27 7.13
CA ILE A 84 5.05 6.52 8.57
C ILE A 84 6.26 7.38 8.92
N THR A 85 6.01 8.60 9.38
CA THR A 85 7.04 9.52 9.82
C THR A 85 7.00 9.64 11.34
N VAL A 86 8.19 9.58 11.95
CA VAL A 86 8.37 9.73 13.40
C VAL A 86 9.29 10.93 13.63
N PRO A 87 8.74 12.14 13.79
CA PRO A 87 9.54 13.37 13.87
C PRO A 87 10.52 13.38 15.04
N SER A 88 10.17 12.73 16.15
CA SER A 88 11.03 12.68 17.33
C SER A 88 12.35 11.95 17.10
N VAL A 89 12.43 11.08 16.08
CA VAL A 89 13.65 10.33 15.72
C VAL A 89 14.18 10.77 14.34
N GLY A 90 13.44 11.63 13.62
CA GLY A 90 13.80 12.04 12.25
C GLY A 90 13.84 10.87 11.25
N LYS A 91 13.02 9.84 11.48
CA LYS A 91 12.99 8.64 10.62
C LYS A 91 11.66 8.51 9.89
N ASN A 92 11.74 8.06 8.64
CA ASN A 92 10.61 7.76 7.79
C ASN A 92 10.63 6.28 7.41
N TYR A 93 9.45 5.68 7.38
CA TYR A 93 9.29 4.27 7.01
C TYR A 93 8.19 4.14 5.97
N ARG A 94 8.40 3.32 4.95
CA ARG A 94 7.32 2.90 4.04
C ARG A 94 6.87 1.49 4.36
N VAL A 95 5.56 1.28 4.36
CA VAL A 95 4.96 -0.05 4.50
C VAL A 95 4.99 -0.77 3.16
N LEU A 96 5.77 -1.86 3.09
CA LEU A 96 5.93 -2.67 1.88
C LEU A 96 5.76 -4.16 2.18
N PRO A 97 5.26 -4.95 1.21
CA PRO A 97 5.23 -6.38 1.33
C PRO A 97 6.64 -6.95 1.19
N ARG A 98 7.00 -7.88 2.07
CA ARG A 98 8.20 -8.69 1.98
C ARG A 98 7.84 -10.15 1.76
N PHE A 99 8.56 -10.80 0.84
CA PHE A 99 8.31 -12.19 0.49
C PHE A 99 8.31 -13.11 1.72
N LYS A 100 7.25 -13.91 1.86
CA LYS A 100 6.96 -14.82 2.99
C LYS A 100 6.79 -14.17 4.37
N ARG A 101 6.92 -12.84 4.51
CA ARG A 101 6.90 -12.13 5.80
C ARG A 101 5.71 -11.20 6.01
N GLY A 102 4.90 -10.96 4.97
CA GLY A 102 3.76 -10.06 5.08
C GLY A 102 4.15 -8.62 4.81
N LEU A 103 3.48 -7.66 5.45
CA LEU A 103 3.86 -6.25 5.40
C LEU A 103 4.99 -5.98 6.41
N GLU A 104 5.99 -5.22 5.99
CA GLU A 104 7.14 -4.82 6.80
C GLU A 104 7.46 -3.34 6.54
N LEU A 105 8.16 -2.71 7.49
CA LEU A 105 8.61 -1.32 7.38
C LEU A 105 10.00 -1.28 6.74
N LEU A 106 10.13 -0.52 5.67
CA LEU A 106 11.42 -0.17 5.07
C LEU A 106 11.76 1.26 5.47
N GLU A 107 12.95 1.49 6.04
CA GLU A 107 13.44 2.85 6.32
C GLU A 107 13.78 3.56 5.00
N ILE A 108 13.28 4.77 4.82
CA ILE A 108 13.43 5.57 3.60
C ILE A 108 13.94 6.98 3.91
N GLY A 109 14.55 7.64 2.91
CA GLY A 109 14.99 9.03 3.01
C GLY A 109 13.83 10.04 2.94
N ASP A 110 14.12 11.30 3.30
CA ASP A 110 13.11 12.38 3.33
C ASP A 110 12.51 12.69 1.95
N ASP A 111 13.30 12.60 0.89
CA ASP A 111 12.81 12.89 -0.47
C ASP A 111 11.83 11.84 -0.97
N GLU A 112 12.08 10.59 -0.62
CA GLU A 112 11.18 9.48 -0.95
C GLU A 112 9.92 9.51 -0.09
N ALA A 113 9.99 10.00 1.15
CA ALA A 113 8.85 10.12 2.06
C ALA A 113 7.80 11.13 1.58
N LYS A 114 8.20 12.11 0.76
CA LYS A 114 7.30 13.11 0.14
C LYS A 114 6.48 12.53 -1.01
N VAL A 115 6.72 11.29 -1.42
CA VAL A 115 6.08 10.70 -2.61
C VAL A 115 5.41 9.37 -2.23
N LYS A 116 4.22 9.14 -2.77
CA LYS A 116 3.48 7.89 -2.57
C LYS A 116 2.92 7.38 -3.89
N PRO A 117 3.34 6.19 -4.35
CA PRO A 117 2.69 5.49 -5.44
C PRO A 117 1.33 4.95 -4.98
N CYS A 118 0.27 5.29 -5.71
CA CYS A 118 -1.10 4.82 -5.45
C CYS A 118 -1.73 4.18 -6.69
N GLN A 119 -1.98 2.87 -6.61
CA GLN A 119 -2.62 2.14 -7.71
C GLN A 119 -4.10 2.50 -7.87
N VAL A 120 -4.53 2.68 -9.13
CA VAL A 120 -5.93 2.86 -9.53
C VAL A 120 -6.67 1.53 -9.47
N LYS A 121 -7.67 1.44 -8.59
CA LYS A 121 -8.56 0.27 -8.52
C LYS A 121 -9.80 0.43 -9.38
N ARG A 122 -10.34 1.65 -9.49
CA ARG A 122 -11.57 1.92 -10.22
C ARG A 122 -11.51 3.25 -10.96
N LYS A 123 -12.07 3.28 -12.17
CA LYS A 123 -12.33 4.49 -12.96
C LYS A 123 -13.84 4.58 -13.18
N GLN A 124 -14.45 5.72 -12.87
CA GLN A 124 -15.89 5.92 -13.03
C GLN A 124 -16.22 7.35 -13.45
N HIS A 125 -17.30 7.53 -14.20
CA HIS A 125 -17.90 8.85 -14.39
C HIS A 125 -18.77 9.19 -13.18
N VAL A 126 -18.70 10.44 -12.73
CA VAL A 126 -19.52 10.95 -11.62
C VAL A 126 -20.46 12.06 -12.11
N LYS A 127 -21.48 12.36 -11.29
CA LYS A 127 -22.39 13.48 -11.56
C LYS A 127 -21.57 14.76 -11.72
N GLY A 128 -21.90 15.57 -12.73
CA GLY A 128 -21.11 16.74 -13.12
C GLY A 128 -20.11 16.50 -14.27
N GLY A 129 -20.09 15.29 -14.86
CA GLY A 129 -19.30 14.99 -16.05
C GLY A 129 -17.83 14.66 -15.78
N ASN A 130 -17.37 14.83 -14.54
CA ASN A 130 -16.01 14.52 -14.12
C ASN A 130 -15.74 13.01 -14.12
N ILE A 131 -14.46 12.67 -14.26
CA ILE A 131 -13.95 11.29 -14.12
C ILE A 131 -13.33 11.17 -12.74
N GLN A 132 -13.77 10.17 -11.97
CA GLN A 132 -13.21 9.84 -10.67
C GLN A 132 -12.37 8.55 -10.76
N PHE A 133 -11.17 8.61 -10.17
CA PHE A 133 -10.33 7.45 -9.91
C PHE A 133 -10.36 7.13 -8.43
N THR A 134 -10.71 5.89 -8.10
CA THR A 134 -10.59 5.35 -6.74
C THR A 134 -9.29 4.57 -6.64
N LEU A 135 -8.47 4.95 -5.66
CA LEU A 135 -7.16 4.38 -5.40
C LEU A 135 -7.26 3.21 -4.42
N HIS A 136 -6.19 2.43 -4.33
CA HIS A 136 -6.11 1.27 -3.43
C HIS A 136 -6.20 1.62 -1.94
N ASP A 137 -5.79 2.83 -1.55
CA ASP A 137 -5.85 3.36 -0.18
C ASP A 137 -7.16 4.12 0.11
N GLY A 138 -8.19 3.92 -0.72
CA GLY A 138 -9.52 4.49 -0.54
C GLY A 138 -9.65 5.96 -0.96
N ARG A 139 -8.58 6.62 -1.38
CA ARG A 139 -8.61 8.00 -1.89
C ARG A 139 -9.37 8.08 -3.22
N ASN A 140 -10.03 9.22 -3.44
CA ASN A 140 -10.75 9.51 -4.69
C ASN A 140 -10.20 10.79 -5.32
N LEU A 141 -9.67 10.66 -6.53
CA LEU A 141 -9.18 11.79 -7.33
C LEU A 141 -10.17 12.09 -8.44
N GLN A 142 -10.59 13.34 -8.59
CA GLN A 142 -11.51 13.77 -9.63
C GLN A 142 -10.81 14.69 -10.62
N PHE A 143 -11.06 14.45 -11.91
CA PHE A 143 -10.51 15.25 -12.98
C PHE A 143 -11.62 15.67 -13.96
N PRO A 144 -11.50 16.85 -14.59
CA PRO A 144 -12.42 17.28 -15.63
C PRO A 144 -12.27 16.39 -16.87
N PRO A 145 -13.37 16.14 -17.61
CA PRO A 145 -13.41 15.15 -18.71
C PRO A 145 -12.52 15.49 -19.91
N ASN A 146 -12.12 16.75 -20.07
CA ASN A 146 -11.44 17.25 -21.28
C ASN A 146 -9.91 17.07 -21.26
N SER A 147 -9.36 16.39 -20.25
CA SER A 147 -7.92 16.11 -20.20
C SER A 147 -7.62 14.78 -20.93
N SER A 148 -6.98 14.87 -22.09
CA SER A 148 -6.57 13.71 -22.91
C SER A 148 -5.70 12.74 -22.11
N GLU A 149 -4.86 13.27 -21.21
CA GLU A 149 -4.03 12.49 -20.30
C GLU A 149 -4.85 11.57 -19.38
N VAL A 150 -5.95 12.09 -18.81
CA VAL A 150 -6.87 11.36 -17.93
C VAL A 150 -7.64 10.27 -18.65
N SER A 151 -7.96 10.50 -19.92
CA SER A 151 -8.61 9.49 -20.75
C SER A 151 -7.71 8.26 -20.95
N SER A 152 -6.38 8.46 -21.04
CA SER A 152 -5.41 7.39 -21.24
C SER A 152 -5.19 6.49 -20.01
N ILE A 153 -5.52 6.96 -18.81
CA ILE A 153 -5.30 6.24 -17.54
C ILE A 153 -6.31 5.11 -17.41
N ARG A 154 -5.81 3.91 -17.11
CA ARG A 154 -6.58 2.67 -16.95
C ARG A 154 -6.52 2.16 -15.52
N THR A 155 -7.38 1.18 -15.23
CA THR A 155 -7.32 0.44 -13.97
C THR A 155 -6.04 -0.38 -13.88
N GLY A 156 -5.39 -0.31 -12.73
CA GLY A 156 -4.11 -0.94 -12.43
C GLY A 156 -2.88 -0.08 -12.71
N ASP A 157 -3.03 1.07 -13.37
CA ASP A 157 -1.98 2.10 -13.42
C ASP A 157 -1.75 2.69 -12.02
N THR A 158 -0.59 3.32 -11.81
CA THR A 158 -0.21 3.91 -10.52
C THR A 158 -0.06 5.41 -10.65
N PHE A 159 -0.79 6.18 -9.84
CA PHE A 159 -0.54 7.60 -9.64
C PHE A 159 0.63 7.80 -8.70
N VAL A 160 1.50 8.76 -8.99
CA VAL A 160 2.54 9.22 -8.08
C VAL A 160 2.05 10.49 -7.42
N ILE A 161 1.75 10.41 -6.12
CA ILE A 161 1.15 11.50 -5.36
C ILE A 161 2.20 12.11 -4.45
N GLU A 162 2.20 13.43 -4.35
CA GLU A 162 3.00 14.14 -3.35
C GLU A 162 2.30 14.18 -1.99
N LEU A 163 3.06 14.00 -0.92
CA LEU A 163 2.62 14.11 0.45
C LEU A 163 3.32 15.32 1.10
N PRO A 164 2.61 16.18 1.84
CA PRO A 164 1.19 16.07 2.22
C PRO A 164 0.20 16.74 1.26
N SER A 165 0.65 17.41 0.19
CA SER A 165 -0.19 18.23 -0.70
C SER A 165 -1.27 17.44 -1.46
N GLN A 166 -1.06 16.13 -1.62
CA GLN A 166 -1.90 15.22 -2.39
C GLN A 166 -1.98 15.54 -3.89
N GLU A 167 -1.04 16.32 -4.40
CA GLU A 167 -0.94 16.64 -5.82
C GLU A 167 -0.39 15.45 -6.62
N VAL A 168 -0.93 15.24 -7.83
CA VAL A 168 -0.46 14.17 -8.72
C VAL A 168 0.74 14.66 -9.51
N LYS A 169 1.91 14.08 -9.22
CA LYS A 169 3.17 14.38 -9.93
C LYS A 169 3.32 13.63 -11.25
N GLY A 170 2.69 12.46 -11.36
CA GLY A 170 2.83 11.64 -12.55
C GLY A 170 2.02 10.35 -12.50
N VAL A 171 2.07 9.60 -13.59
CA VAL A 171 1.37 8.32 -13.75
C VAL A 171 2.32 7.29 -14.33
N ILE A 172 2.41 6.13 -13.68
CA ILE A 172 3.15 4.97 -14.16
C ILE A 172 2.15 3.99 -14.76
N LYS A 173 2.25 3.78 -16.07
CA LYS A 173 1.35 2.89 -16.80
C LYS A 173 1.73 1.43 -16.60
N ARG A 174 0.73 0.57 -16.44
CA ARG A 174 0.92 -0.88 -16.37
C ARG A 174 0.98 -1.46 -17.79
N VAL A 175 2.18 -1.45 -18.36
CA VAL A 175 2.49 -1.97 -19.71
C VAL A 175 3.61 -3.00 -19.66
N GLU A 176 3.73 -3.82 -20.70
CA GLU A 176 4.87 -4.73 -20.84
C GLU A 176 6.18 -3.92 -20.81
N GLY A 177 7.17 -4.42 -20.09
CA GLY A 177 8.42 -3.72 -19.81
C GLY A 177 8.43 -2.92 -18.51
N SER A 178 7.26 -2.60 -17.92
CA SER A 178 7.18 -1.85 -16.65
C SER A 178 7.72 -2.62 -15.44
N TYR A 179 8.28 -1.91 -14.46
CA TYR A 179 8.76 -2.50 -13.21
C TYR A 179 7.61 -2.58 -12.20
N CYS A 180 7.27 -3.80 -11.78
CA CYS A 180 6.10 -4.09 -10.97
C CYS A 180 6.45 -4.76 -9.64
N LEU A 181 5.71 -4.40 -8.60
CA LEU A 181 5.67 -5.06 -7.30
C LEU A 181 4.43 -5.95 -7.20
N ILE A 182 4.60 -7.18 -6.70
CA ILE A 182 3.48 -8.07 -6.37
C ILE A 182 2.94 -7.69 -4.99
N THR A 183 1.72 -7.18 -4.95
CA THR A 183 1.07 -6.65 -3.73
C THR A 183 0.22 -7.69 -3.00
N SER A 184 -0.15 -8.79 -3.64
CA SER A 184 -1.03 -9.81 -3.06
C SER A 184 -0.75 -11.21 -3.57
N GLY A 185 -1.32 -12.22 -2.90
CA GLY A 185 -1.15 -13.64 -3.24
C GLY A 185 0.10 -14.28 -2.62
N SER A 186 0.38 -15.53 -3.00
CA SER A 186 1.47 -16.32 -2.41
C SER A 186 2.88 -15.81 -2.75
N ARG A 187 2.99 -15.01 -3.82
CA ARG A 187 4.23 -14.38 -4.31
C ARG A 187 4.34 -12.90 -3.93
N MET A 188 3.50 -12.43 -3.00
CA MET A 188 3.52 -11.06 -2.48
C MET A 188 4.91 -10.67 -1.97
N GLY A 189 5.34 -9.46 -2.31
CA GLY A 189 6.65 -8.89 -1.96
C GLY A 189 7.78 -9.19 -2.95
N LEU A 190 7.53 -10.01 -3.97
CA LEU A 190 8.45 -10.13 -5.11
C LEU A 190 8.18 -9.02 -6.11
N HIS A 191 9.23 -8.55 -6.77
CA HIS A 191 9.16 -7.49 -7.76
C HIS A 191 10.08 -7.82 -8.95
N GLY A 192 9.84 -7.15 -10.08
CA GLY A 192 10.53 -7.45 -11.31
C GLY A 192 9.90 -6.80 -12.52
N ARG A 193 10.46 -7.09 -13.70
CA ARG A 193 9.98 -6.51 -14.96
C ARG A 193 8.79 -7.30 -15.50
N LEU A 194 7.74 -6.61 -15.91
CA LEU A 194 6.57 -7.22 -16.54
C LEU A 194 6.92 -7.69 -17.95
N ILE A 195 6.89 -9.01 -18.19
CA ILE A 195 7.22 -9.59 -19.50
C ILE A 195 5.99 -9.63 -20.38
N SER A 196 4.90 -10.21 -19.87
CA SER A 196 3.69 -10.43 -20.65
C SER A 196 2.43 -10.33 -19.80
N MET A 197 1.36 -9.86 -20.45
CA MET A 197 0.02 -9.82 -19.87
C MET A 197 -0.93 -10.66 -20.71
N ASP A 198 -1.52 -11.69 -20.11
CA ASP A 198 -2.56 -12.49 -20.75
C ASP A 198 -3.88 -11.68 -20.76
N ALA A 199 -4.09 -10.92 -21.83
CA ALA A 199 -5.26 -10.06 -22.03
C ALA A 199 -6.50 -10.82 -22.53
N GLU A 200 -6.34 -12.07 -22.99
CA GLU A 200 -7.37 -12.83 -23.69
C GLU A 200 -8.39 -13.49 -22.75
N ARG A 201 -8.02 -13.68 -21.47
CA ARG A 201 -8.94 -14.22 -20.48
C ARG A 201 -10.08 -13.23 -20.18
N ARG A 202 -11.31 -13.66 -20.49
CA ARG A 202 -12.56 -12.99 -20.10
C ARG A 202 -13.09 -13.56 -18.79
N TYR A 203 -13.83 -12.71 -18.08
CA TYR A 203 -14.58 -13.07 -16.89
C TYR A 203 -15.38 -14.37 -17.13
N PRO A 204 -15.40 -15.34 -16.18
CA PRO A 204 -14.95 -15.24 -14.78
C PRO A 204 -13.47 -15.54 -14.53
N ALA A 205 -12.69 -15.87 -15.57
CA ALA A 205 -11.27 -16.18 -15.41
C ALA A 205 -10.46 -14.91 -15.11
N LYS A 206 -9.61 -14.97 -14.07
CA LYS A 206 -8.67 -13.88 -13.75
C LYS A 206 -7.55 -13.87 -14.79
N ARG A 207 -7.19 -12.68 -15.26
CA ARG A 207 -6.05 -12.47 -16.16
C ARG A 207 -4.75 -12.75 -15.41
N HIS A 208 -3.80 -13.37 -16.09
CA HIS A 208 -2.48 -13.63 -15.54
C HIS A 208 -1.46 -12.70 -16.17
N ALA A 209 -0.37 -12.45 -15.45
CA ALA A 209 0.80 -11.79 -15.99
C ALA A 209 2.07 -12.45 -15.47
N VAL A 210 3.14 -12.32 -16.26
CA VAL A 210 4.45 -12.90 -15.96
C VAL A 210 5.43 -11.78 -15.69
N ILE A 211 6.14 -11.86 -14.57
CA ILE A 211 7.30 -10.99 -14.29
C ILE A 211 8.61 -11.77 -14.32
N GLU A 212 9.68 -11.09 -14.66
CA GLU A 212 11.05 -11.53 -14.44
C GLU A 212 11.56 -10.91 -13.14
N SER A 213 11.71 -11.75 -12.11
CA SER A 213 12.21 -11.36 -10.80
C SER A 213 13.59 -11.96 -10.55
N SER A 214 14.25 -11.57 -9.46
CA SER A 214 15.51 -12.17 -9.00
C SER A 214 15.39 -13.69 -8.75
N MET A 215 14.18 -14.18 -8.44
CA MET A 215 13.87 -15.59 -8.26
C MET A 215 13.45 -16.32 -9.56
N GLY A 216 13.62 -15.69 -10.72
CA GLY A 216 13.20 -16.21 -12.03
C GLY A 216 11.82 -15.72 -12.47
N ARG A 217 11.22 -16.45 -13.42
CA ARG A 217 9.92 -16.10 -13.99
C ARG A 217 8.77 -16.49 -13.07
N ILE A 218 7.88 -15.54 -12.79
CA ILE A 218 6.76 -15.73 -11.86
C ILE A 218 5.47 -15.34 -12.55
N THR A 219 4.51 -16.26 -12.57
CA THR A 219 3.16 -16.03 -13.10
C THR A 219 2.18 -15.82 -11.95
N THR A 220 1.47 -14.68 -11.95
CA THR A 220 0.45 -14.33 -10.94
C THR A 220 -0.75 -13.63 -11.61
N ILE A 221 -1.81 -13.36 -10.85
CA ILE A 221 -2.97 -12.57 -11.32
C ILE A 221 -2.54 -11.13 -11.65
N LEU A 222 -3.02 -10.61 -12.77
CA LEU A 222 -2.71 -9.28 -13.29
C LEU A 222 -2.98 -8.17 -12.25
N ASP A 223 -4.08 -8.26 -11.51
CA ASP A 223 -4.50 -7.27 -10.50
C ASP A 223 -3.60 -7.19 -9.26
N TYR A 224 -2.73 -8.19 -9.05
CA TYR A 224 -1.76 -8.18 -7.95
C TYR A 224 -0.48 -7.42 -8.30
N PHE A 225 -0.30 -7.04 -9.57
CA PHE A 225 0.86 -6.25 -9.98
C PHE A 225 0.55 -4.77 -9.85
N MET A 226 1.38 -4.08 -9.09
CA MET A 226 1.40 -2.63 -8.98
C MET A 226 2.64 -2.10 -9.69
N PRO A 227 2.51 -1.27 -10.74
CA PRO A 227 3.66 -0.64 -11.36
C PRO A 227 4.25 0.39 -10.40
N VAL A 228 5.57 0.32 -10.22
CA VAL A 228 6.35 1.17 -9.31
C VAL A 228 7.49 1.88 -10.04
N GLY A 229 7.63 1.66 -11.34
CA GLY A 229 8.57 2.35 -12.22
C GLY A 229 8.45 1.88 -13.66
N GLU A 230 9.14 2.56 -14.56
CA GLU A 230 9.25 2.15 -15.96
C GLU A 230 10.32 1.07 -16.11
N ASP A 231 11.59 1.44 -16.17
CA ASP A 231 12.71 0.47 -16.19
C ASP A 231 13.26 0.16 -14.79
N LYS A 232 13.28 1.16 -13.92
CA LYS A 232 13.76 1.07 -12.53
C LYS A 232 12.68 1.51 -11.57
N PRO A 233 12.60 0.91 -10.36
CA PRO A 233 11.62 1.33 -9.37
C PRO A 233 11.91 2.77 -8.93
N TRP A 234 10.87 3.59 -8.85
CA TRP A 234 10.93 4.96 -8.32
C TRP A 234 11.06 4.99 -6.79
N ILE A 235 10.81 3.85 -6.16
CA ILE A 235 10.83 3.66 -4.72
C ILE A 235 11.83 2.58 -4.34
N ALA A 236 12.38 2.67 -3.14
CA ALA A 236 13.14 1.60 -2.52
C ALA A 236 12.22 0.38 -2.28
N LEU A 237 12.75 -0.81 -2.57
CA LEU A 237 12.11 -2.10 -2.35
C LEU A 237 13.07 -3.02 -1.57
N PHE A 238 12.55 -4.10 -0.99
CA PHE A 238 13.29 -5.06 -0.17
C PHE A 238 14.25 -5.96 -0.94
#